data_AF-A0A7X8TLQ5-F1
#
_entry.id   AF-A0A7X8TLQ5-F1
#
_cell.length_a   1.000
_cell.length_b   1.000
_cell.length_c   1.000
_cell.angle_alpha   90.00
_cell.angle_beta   90.00
_cell.angle_gamma   90.00
#
_symmetry.space_group_name_H-M   'P 1'
#
loop_
_entity.id
_entity.type
_entity.pdbx_description
1 polymer ?
#
loop_
_entity_poly.entity_id
_entity_poly.type
_entity_poly.pdbx_seq_one_letter_code
_entity_poly.pdbx_strand_id
1 'polypeptide(L)'
;MSNTETQPKEQVCINGPYTPDEVPGPSAPKNGELSPGITRTESGVELLEPREVPLGGPRAMNVRRTLPQRARSLVGAWCFLDFYGPDDLTEATPMRVPRHPHTGLATCSWLFSGRIDHMDSAGNWATVRPGEVAMMNAGRGISHSEFSTFDTKVLHGAQLWYAFPDEHRFVEPSLDTHRPEPVRGQGWEAKVFLGELLGYRSPVKTYIPLTGAELRLEPGQVLEIDVPADHEHALLRITGDVGLNGCWLPQDHLAVVDPGARTLRIEAGDEPVLALLIGGEPLGEQIVMWWNFVGRSHEEIAGYRANYQAEMGFEAPAEDSPLQKKIAGAPATQITTETASQPDGTQEEVDVDDGALGDPVHGDLRDALAGTQYPDGTPFPQFGDFPPGQSAPLPAPPLPNTRMKPRG
;
A
#
# COMPACT_ATOMS: atom_id res chain seq x y z
N MET A 1 5.33 25.47 -19.76
CA MET A 1 5.32 25.33 -21.23
C MET A 1 4.08 24.54 -21.60
N SER A 2 3.09 25.18 -22.23
CA SER A 2 1.85 24.52 -22.65
C SER A 2 2.14 23.64 -23.87
N ASN A 3 1.82 22.35 -23.79
CA ASN A 3 1.77 21.50 -24.98
C ASN A 3 0.31 21.15 -25.27
N THR A 4 -0.12 21.52 -26.47
CA THR A 4 -1.50 21.53 -26.99
C THR A 4 -1.86 20.24 -27.70
N GLU A 5 -1.50 19.09 -27.15
CA GLU A 5 -1.78 17.80 -27.80
C GLU A 5 -3.16 17.27 -27.37
N THR A 6 -4.13 17.45 -28.26
CA THR A 6 -5.57 17.16 -28.03
C THR A 6 -5.97 15.71 -28.32
N GLN A 7 -5.01 14.86 -28.72
CA GLN A 7 -5.25 13.44 -29.01
C GLN A 7 -4.04 12.57 -28.62
N PRO A 8 -3.91 12.17 -27.34
CA PRO A 8 -2.87 11.24 -26.94
C PRO A 8 -3.12 9.85 -27.55
N LYS A 9 -2.11 9.27 -28.21
CA LYS A 9 -2.16 7.89 -28.71
C LYS A 9 -2.30 6.91 -27.54
N GLU A 10 -3.33 6.07 -27.61
CA GLU A 10 -3.57 4.96 -26.69
C GLU A 10 -2.51 3.86 -26.88
N GLN A 11 -2.05 3.28 -25.78
CA GLN A 11 -1.21 2.07 -25.83
C GLN A 11 -1.47 1.23 -24.59
N VAL A 12 -1.77 -0.05 -24.80
CA VAL A 12 -2.08 -1.03 -23.76
C VAL A 12 -0.76 -1.62 -23.23
N CYS A 13 -0.55 -1.60 -21.91
CA CYS A 13 0.50 -2.40 -21.29
C CYS A 13 -0.05 -3.82 -21.09
N ILE A 14 0.63 -4.81 -21.66
CA ILE A 14 0.27 -6.23 -21.52
C ILE A 14 1.26 -6.86 -20.55
N ASN A 15 0.79 -7.72 -19.63
CA ASN A 15 1.66 -8.56 -18.79
C ASN A 15 2.49 -9.49 -19.70
N GLY A 16 3.82 -9.44 -19.58
CA GLY A 16 4.70 -10.30 -20.37
C GLY A 16 6.03 -9.66 -20.79
N PRO A 17 6.75 -10.29 -21.74
CA PRO A 17 8.02 -9.79 -22.24
C PRO A 17 7.90 -8.35 -22.73
N TYR A 18 8.95 -7.56 -22.53
CA TYR A 18 8.98 -6.15 -22.91
C TYR A 18 8.62 -5.99 -24.39
N THR A 19 7.57 -5.21 -24.68
CA THR A 19 7.25 -4.73 -26.04
C THR A 19 7.52 -3.23 -26.11
N PRO A 20 8.43 -2.75 -26.97
CA PRO A 20 8.82 -1.35 -27.01
C PRO A 20 7.68 -0.42 -27.45
N ASP A 21 7.54 0.72 -26.76
CA ASP A 21 6.83 1.90 -27.27
C ASP A 21 7.69 2.54 -28.39
N GLU A 22 7.09 3.30 -29.31
CA GLU A 22 7.70 3.79 -30.59
C GLU A 22 9.02 4.60 -30.48
N VAL A 23 9.65 4.76 -29.31
CA VAL A 23 11.02 5.30 -29.19
C VAL A 23 11.80 4.60 -28.06
N PRO A 24 12.83 3.77 -28.36
CA PRO A 24 13.68 3.20 -27.32
C PRO A 24 14.67 4.26 -26.78
N GLY A 25 14.63 4.50 -25.47
CA GLY A 25 15.73 5.15 -24.76
C GLY A 25 16.92 4.19 -24.59
N PRO A 26 18.13 4.70 -24.28
CA PRO A 26 19.37 3.91 -24.26
C PRO A 26 19.47 2.86 -23.14
N SER A 27 18.46 2.73 -22.27
CA SER A 27 18.41 1.79 -21.14
C SER A 27 17.22 0.81 -21.16
N ALA A 28 16.43 0.76 -22.22
CA ALA A 28 15.30 -0.17 -22.29
C ALA A 28 15.75 -1.58 -22.73
N PRO A 29 15.22 -2.67 -22.11
CA PRO A 29 15.52 -4.03 -22.53
C PRO A 29 15.01 -4.30 -23.96
N LYS A 30 15.53 -5.35 -24.61
CA LYS A 30 15.11 -5.71 -25.97
C LYS A 30 13.76 -6.44 -25.97
N ASN A 31 13.08 -6.45 -27.12
CA ASN A 31 11.83 -7.18 -27.27
C ASN A 31 12.02 -8.66 -26.94
N GLY A 32 11.23 -9.22 -26.02
CA GLY A 32 11.40 -10.59 -25.52
C GLY A 32 12.16 -10.73 -24.20
N GLU A 33 12.84 -9.67 -23.72
CA GLU A 33 13.48 -9.65 -22.40
C GLU A 33 12.50 -9.18 -21.32
N LEU A 34 12.72 -9.60 -20.06
CA LEU A 34 11.91 -9.14 -18.93
C LEU A 34 12.19 -7.65 -18.65
N SER A 35 11.23 -6.99 -17.99
CA SER A 35 11.47 -5.62 -17.51
C SER A 35 12.58 -5.62 -16.45
N PRO A 36 13.36 -4.52 -16.30
CA PRO A 36 14.38 -4.42 -15.28
C PRO A 36 13.81 -4.70 -13.88
N GLY A 37 14.57 -5.43 -13.06
CA GLY A 37 14.15 -5.85 -11.73
C GLY A 37 13.28 -7.11 -11.68
N ILE A 38 13.06 -7.80 -12.81
CA ILE A 38 12.43 -9.13 -12.83
C ILE A 38 13.35 -10.15 -13.49
N THR A 39 13.59 -11.28 -12.83
CA THR A 39 14.33 -12.41 -13.37
C THR A 39 13.50 -13.68 -13.30
N ARG A 40 13.21 -14.31 -14.44
CA ARG A 40 12.59 -15.64 -14.48
C ARG A 40 13.67 -16.71 -14.41
N THR A 41 13.52 -17.64 -13.50
CA THR A 41 14.48 -18.73 -13.29
C THR A 41 14.07 -20.00 -14.03
N GLU A 42 15.00 -20.96 -14.16
CA GLU A 42 14.73 -22.26 -14.79
C GLU A 42 13.63 -23.06 -14.06
N SER A 43 13.43 -22.79 -12.76
CA SER A 43 12.36 -23.40 -11.96
C SER A 43 10.96 -22.86 -12.27
N GLY A 44 10.85 -21.82 -13.10
CA GLY A 44 9.59 -21.13 -13.39
C GLY A 44 9.25 -20.01 -12.40
N VAL A 45 9.99 -19.90 -11.28
CA VAL A 45 9.86 -18.81 -10.30
C VAL A 45 10.35 -17.48 -10.89
N GLU A 46 9.56 -16.42 -10.68
CA GLU A 46 9.92 -15.04 -11.02
C GLU A 46 10.47 -14.30 -9.79
N LEU A 47 11.67 -13.75 -9.87
CA LEU A 47 12.28 -12.96 -8.81
C LEU A 47 12.05 -11.47 -9.09
N LEU A 48 11.40 -10.78 -8.15
CA LEU A 48 11.21 -9.33 -8.15
C LEU A 48 12.25 -8.69 -7.24
N GLU A 49 13.16 -7.93 -7.84
CA GLU A 49 14.18 -7.14 -7.15
C GLU A 49 13.53 -5.93 -6.47
N PRO A 50 13.82 -5.67 -5.18
CA PRO A 50 13.28 -4.53 -4.47
C PRO A 50 13.88 -3.23 -4.96
N ARG A 51 13.11 -2.15 -4.89
CA ARG A 51 13.60 -0.78 -5.04
C ARG A 51 13.50 -0.05 -3.71
N GLU A 52 14.58 0.61 -3.32
CA GLU A 52 14.58 1.45 -2.11
C GLU A 52 13.82 2.75 -2.38
N VAL A 53 12.83 3.06 -1.54
CA VAL A 53 11.97 4.24 -1.65
C VAL A 53 11.66 4.82 -0.27
N PRO A 54 11.45 6.13 -0.14
CA PRO A 54 11.05 6.72 1.13
C PRO A 54 9.53 6.57 1.39
N LEU A 55 9.16 6.11 2.58
CA LEU A 55 7.76 5.91 3.01
C LEU A 55 7.16 7.20 3.58
N GLY A 56 6.45 7.99 2.76
CA GLY A 56 5.82 9.25 3.21
C GLY A 56 6.61 10.51 2.84
N GLY A 57 7.53 10.41 1.88
CA GLY A 57 8.23 11.57 1.30
C GLY A 57 9.70 11.71 1.73
N PRO A 58 10.43 12.76 1.27
CA PRO A 58 11.91 12.80 1.26
C PRO A 58 12.62 12.74 2.61
N ARG A 59 11.91 12.88 3.74
CA ARG A 59 12.45 12.85 5.11
C ARG A 59 11.89 11.69 5.94
N ALA A 60 11.40 10.66 5.28
CA ALA A 60 10.77 9.53 5.92
C ALA A 60 11.69 8.30 5.95
N MET A 61 11.26 7.27 6.70
CA MET A 61 11.93 5.96 6.73
C MET A 61 12.05 5.39 5.31
N ASN A 62 13.20 4.78 4.98
CA ASN A 62 13.37 4.05 3.73
C ASN A 62 12.77 2.65 3.84
N VAL A 63 12.21 2.18 2.73
CA VAL A 63 11.60 0.86 2.63
C VAL A 63 12.01 0.22 1.30
N ARG A 64 11.93 -1.10 1.23
CA ARG A 64 12.20 -1.88 0.02
C ARG A 64 10.88 -2.29 -0.60
N ARG A 65 10.55 -1.67 -1.73
CA ARG A 65 9.32 -1.91 -2.48
C ARG A 65 9.51 -3.01 -3.51
N THR A 66 8.73 -4.08 -3.41
CA THR A 66 8.71 -5.15 -4.41
C THR A 66 7.45 -5.14 -5.27
N LEU A 67 6.33 -4.58 -4.78
CA LEU A 67 5.11 -4.34 -5.55
C LEU A 67 4.62 -2.89 -5.38
N PRO A 68 4.10 -2.23 -6.43
CA PRO A 68 3.98 -2.72 -7.80
C PRO A 68 5.27 -2.55 -8.63
N GLN A 69 5.47 -3.43 -9.61
CA GLN A 69 6.51 -3.31 -10.65
C GLN A 69 5.88 -3.20 -12.04
N ARG A 70 6.61 -2.61 -13.00
CA ARG A 70 6.08 -2.42 -14.36
C ARG A 70 5.63 -3.75 -15.00
N ALA A 71 6.39 -4.82 -14.81
CA ALA A 71 6.07 -6.13 -15.38
C ALA A 71 5.27 -7.05 -14.45
N ARG A 72 5.13 -6.69 -13.17
CA ARG A 72 4.32 -7.44 -12.20
C ARG A 72 3.68 -6.44 -11.23
N SER A 73 2.44 -6.06 -11.54
CA SER A 73 1.69 -5.10 -10.72
C SER A 73 0.93 -5.78 -9.58
N LEU A 74 0.68 -7.08 -9.70
CA LEU A 74 -0.17 -7.86 -8.80
C LEU A 74 0.45 -9.23 -8.51
N VAL A 75 0.16 -9.76 -7.31
CA VAL A 75 0.21 -11.18 -6.97
C VAL A 75 -1.16 -11.53 -6.38
N GLY A 76 -1.99 -12.27 -7.12
CA GLY A 76 -3.41 -12.38 -6.77
C GLY A 76 -4.08 -11.00 -6.84
N ALA A 77 -4.63 -10.52 -5.72
CA ALA A 77 -5.08 -9.14 -5.56
C ALA A 77 -4.08 -8.23 -4.80
N TRP A 78 -2.95 -8.75 -4.32
CA TRP A 78 -1.91 -7.95 -3.66
C TRP A 78 -1.27 -7.00 -4.67
N CYS A 79 -1.45 -5.70 -4.49
CA CYS A 79 -1.00 -4.66 -5.43
C CYS A 79 0.16 -3.79 -4.90
N PHE A 80 0.53 -3.98 -3.64
CA PHE A 80 1.58 -3.22 -2.98
C PHE A 80 2.29 -4.06 -1.93
N LEU A 81 3.61 -3.92 -1.85
CA LEU A 81 4.42 -4.53 -0.80
C LEU A 81 5.65 -3.66 -0.56
N ASP A 82 5.71 -3.10 0.65
CA ASP A 82 6.89 -2.45 1.22
C ASP A 82 7.42 -3.28 2.39
N PHE A 83 8.73 -3.56 2.36
CA PHE A 83 9.45 -4.25 3.43
C PHE A 83 10.45 -3.31 4.10
N TYR A 84 10.33 -3.13 5.41
CA TYR A 84 11.12 -2.16 6.18
C TYR A 84 11.81 -2.82 7.38
N GLY A 85 13.04 -2.37 7.67
CA GLY A 85 13.88 -2.87 8.74
C GLY A 85 14.51 -4.25 8.56
N PRO A 86 15.17 -4.81 9.59
CA PRO A 86 15.21 -4.27 10.94
C PRO A 86 16.07 -3.01 11.03
N ASP A 87 15.43 -1.88 11.36
CA ASP A 87 16.09 -0.59 11.53
C ASP A 87 16.14 -0.22 13.01
N ASP A 88 17.31 0.19 13.51
CA ASP A 88 17.48 0.75 14.85
C ASP A 88 17.01 2.20 14.86
N LEU A 89 15.82 2.46 15.42
CA LEU A 89 15.20 3.77 15.50
C LEU A 89 15.87 4.71 16.52
N THR A 90 16.91 4.27 17.23
CA THR A 90 17.78 5.18 17.98
C THR A 90 18.76 5.94 17.09
N GLU A 91 19.02 5.41 15.89
CA GLU A 91 19.91 6.00 14.88
C GLU A 91 19.15 6.38 13.59
N ALA A 92 18.13 5.61 13.23
CA ALA A 92 17.31 5.78 12.04
C ALA A 92 16.06 6.64 12.28
N THR A 93 15.48 7.15 11.19
CA THR A 93 14.22 7.88 11.22
C THR A 93 13.06 6.95 11.61
N PRO A 94 12.28 7.24 12.67
CA PRO A 94 11.11 6.43 13.02
C PRO A 94 10.02 6.55 11.97
N MET A 95 9.13 5.56 11.90
CA MET A 95 7.95 5.67 11.05
C MET A 95 7.05 6.81 11.55
N ARG A 96 6.80 7.77 10.66
CA ARG A 96 5.91 8.91 10.88
C ARG A 96 5.19 9.16 9.58
N VAL A 97 4.04 8.53 9.41
CA VAL A 97 3.17 8.73 8.24
C VAL A 97 1.95 9.51 8.74
N PRO A 98 1.92 10.84 8.53
CA PRO A 98 0.78 11.67 8.93
C PRO A 98 -0.49 11.26 8.20
N ARG A 99 -1.58 11.93 8.55
CA ARG A 99 -2.90 11.66 7.98
C ARG A 99 -2.86 11.67 6.45
N HIS A 100 -3.22 10.55 5.83
CA HIS A 100 -3.29 10.36 4.38
C HIS A 100 -4.45 9.44 4.00
N PRO A 101 -4.98 9.52 2.77
CA PRO A 101 -6.18 8.80 2.38
C PRO A 101 -5.86 7.44 1.75
N HIS A 102 -6.87 6.56 1.72
CA HIS A 102 -6.94 5.38 0.86
C HIS A 102 -8.37 5.18 0.33
N THR A 103 -8.52 4.60 -0.86
CA THR A 103 -9.82 4.24 -1.48
C THR A 103 -9.68 2.99 -2.35
N GLY A 104 -10.67 2.08 -2.30
CA GLY A 104 -10.78 0.92 -3.18
C GLY A 104 -9.82 -0.24 -2.89
N LEU A 105 -9.25 -0.27 -1.67
CA LEU A 105 -8.24 -1.24 -1.24
C LEU A 105 -8.38 -1.55 0.25
N ALA A 106 -7.61 -2.52 0.72
CA ALA A 106 -7.25 -2.63 2.13
C ALA A 106 -5.73 -2.55 2.31
N THR A 107 -5.30 -2.01 3.45
CA THR A 107 -3.91 -2.06 3.92
C THR A 107 -3.78 -3.15 4.98
N CYS A 108 -2.63 -3.81 4.99
CA CYS A 108 -2.30 -4.91 5.87
C CYS A 108 -0.90 -4.67 6.44
N SER A 109 -0.81 -4.41 7.75
CA SER A 109 0.45 -4.28 8.46
C SER A 109 0.79 -5.58 9.19
N TRP A 110 2.01 -6.08 9.00
CA TRP A 110 2.55 -7.22 9.72
C TRP A 110 3.95 -6.92 10.26
N LEU A 111 4.14 -7.02 11.57
CA LEU A 111 5.41 -6.71 12.22
C LEU A 111 6.15 -7.99 12.67
N PHE A 112 7.46 -7.98 12.51
CA PHE A 112 8.39 -8.96 13.07
C PHE A 112 9.02 -8.46 14.37
N SER A 113 9.23 -7.15 14.48
CA SER A 113 9.65 -6.45 15.71
C SER A 113 9.16 -4.98 15.71
N GLY A 114 9.15 -4.36 16.90
CA GLY A 114 8.66 -2.99 17.09
C GLY A 114 7.14 -2.87 17.21
N ARG A 115 6.63 -1.64 17.27
CA ARG A 115 5.21 -1.32 17.33
C ARG A 115 4.89 -0.05 16.55
N ILE A 116 3.69 -0.02 15.99
CA ILE A 116 3.12 1.13 15.26
C ILE A 116 1.74 1.42 15.83
N ASP A 117 1.43 2.69 16.11
CA ASP A 117 0.08 3.15 16.37
C ASP A 117 -0.59 3.56 15.05
N HIS A 118 -1.75 2.97 14.77
CA HIS A 118 -2.64 3.27 13.67
C HIS A 118 -3.88 4.00 14.18
N MET A 119 -4.24 5.11 13.55
CA MET A 119 -5.46 5.88 13.84
C MET A 119 -6.15 6.26 12.54
N ASP A 120 -7.48 6.11 12.47
CA ASP A 120 -8.23 6.42 11.25
C ASP A 120 -9.48 7.27 11.47
N SER A 121 -10.00 7.79 10.36
CA SER A 121 -11.18 8.67 10.33
C SER A 121 -12.52 7.95 10.47
N ALA A 122 -12.52 6.62 10.51
CA ALA A 122 -13.70 5.84 10.93
C ALA A 122 -13.75 5.69 12.46
N GLY A 123 -12.80 6.28 13.19
CA GLY A 123 -12.75 6.29 14.64
C GLY A 123 -12.05 5.07 15.24
N ASN A 124 -11.35 4.28 14.43
CA ASN A 124 -10.57 3.16 14.96
C ASN A 124 -9.17 3.60 15.38
N TRP A 125 -8.67 2.93 16.41
CA TRP A 125 -7.30 3.08 16.89
C TRP A 125 -6.76 1.70 17.29
N ALA A 126 -5.55 1.37 16.85
CA ALA A 126 -4.88 0.12 17.22
C ALA A 126 -3.37 0.31 17.31
N THR A 127 -2.74 -0.35 18.27
CA THR A 127 -1.29 -0.57 18.25
C THR A 127 -1.01 -1.89 17.57
N VAL A 128 -0.38 -1.86 16.40
CA VAL A 128 0.11 -3.03 15.67
C VAL A 128 1.33 -3.60 16.40
N ARG A 129 1.33 -4.92 16.65
CA ARG A 129 2.40 -5.61 17.38
C ARG A 129 2.97 -6.76 16.57
N PRO A 130 4.15 -7.28 16.94
CA PRO A 130 4.74 -8.39 16.24
C PRO A 130 3.87 -9.65 16.30
N GLY A 131 3.68 -10.27 15.14
CA GLY A 131 2.80 -11.43 14.99
C GLY A 131 1.31 -11.13 15.13
N GLU A 132 0.89 -9.87 14.98
CA GLU A 132 -0.52 -9.46 14.84
C GLU A 132 -0.71 -8.79 13.49
N VAL A 133 -1.79 -9.13 12.80
CA VAL A 133 -2.22 -8.39 11.61
C VAL A 133 -3.12 -7.24 12.04
N ALA A 134 -2.92 -6.08 11.42
CA ALA A 134 -3.90 -5.00 11.36
C ALA A 134 -4.30 -4.80 9.90
N MET A 135 -5.58 -5.05 9.60
CA MET A 135 -6.17 -4.95 8.27
C MET A 135 -7.15 -3.78 8.25
N MET A 136 -6.76 -2.66 7.63
CA MET A 136 -7.66 -1.53 7.43
C MET A 136 -8.32 -1.68 6.06
N ASN A 137 -9.63 -1.91 6.04
CA ASN A 137 -10.43 -1.86 4.83
C ASN A 137 -10.78 -0.39 4.54
N ALA A 138 -10.24 0.18 3.47
CA ALA A 138 -10.49 1.58 3.12
C ALA A 138 -11.85 1.77 2.44
N GLY A 139 -12.27 0.78 1.63
CA GLY A 139 -13.57 0.79 0.95
C GLY A 139 -13.81 2.09 0.20
N ARG A 140 -14.95 2.73 0.43
CA ARG A 140 -15.31 4.00 -0.24
C ARG A 140 -14.34 5.15 0.00
N GLY A 141 -13.50 5.08 1.03
CA GLY A 141 -12.62 6.17 1.42
C GLY A 141 -12.39 6.19 2.93
N ILE A 142 -11.13 6.32 3.32
CA ILE A 142 -10.72 6.56 4.71
C ILE A 142 -9.45 7.40 4.71
N SER A 143 -9.19 8.14 5.78
CA SER A 143 -7.87 8.71 6.04
C SER A 143 -7.30 8.17 7.35
N HIS A 144 -6.01 7.91 7.39
CA HIS A 144 -5.35 7.32 8.55
C HIS A 144 -3.91 7.82 8.73
N SER A 145 -3.36 7.59 9.91
CA SER A 145 -1.96 7.84 10.23
C SER A 145 -1.30 6.62 10.88
N GLU A 146 0.00 6.49 10.69
CA GLU A 146 0.82 5.39 11.21
C GLU A 146 2.11 5.96 11.82
N PHE A 147 2.32 5.71 13.11
CA PHE A 147 3.50 6.20 13.83
C PHE A 147 4.16 5.08 14.63
N SER A 148 5.49 4.96 14.57
CA SER A 148 6.20 4.12 15.53
C SER A 148 5.91 4.58 16.95
N THR A 149 5.63 3.65 17.86
CA THR A 149 5.42 4.02 19.28
C THR A 149 6.71 4.61 19.86
N PHE A 150 6.58 5.53 20.80
CA PHE A 150 7.72 6.24 21.40
C PHE A 150 8.81 5.30 21.98
N ASP A 151 8.40 4.12 22.45
CA ASP A 151 9.28 3.11 23.04
C ASP A 151 9.81 2.08 22.03
N THR A 152 9.47 2.19 20.75
CA THR A 152 10.02 1.33 19.69
C THR A 152 11.48 1.69 19.43
N LYS A 153 12.37 0.71 19.59
CA LYS A 153 13.82 0.84 19.34
C LYS A 153 14.25 0.16 18.05
N VAL A 154 13.61 -0.93 17.68
CA VAL A 154 13.80 -1.58 16.39
C VAL A 154 12.44 -1.71 15.73
N LEU A 155 12.34 -1.33 14.47
CA LEU A 155 11.15 -1.59 13.66
C LEU A 155 11.50 -2.51 12.51
N HIS A 156 10.71 -3.56 12.33
CA HIS A 156 10.89 -4.54 11.28
C HIS A 156 9.52 -5.09 10.89
N GLY A 157 9.12 -4.95 9.63
CA GLY A 157 7.81 -5.36 9.19
C GLY A 157 7.57 -5.19 7.70
N ALA A 158 6.34 -5.50 7.30
CA ALA A 158 5.86 -5.31 5.94
C ALA A 158 4.51 -4.59 5.96
N GLN A 159 4.35 -3.67 5.01
CA GLN A 159 3.08 -3.03 4.67
C GLN A 159 2.65 -3.56 3.31
N LEU A 160 1.45 -4.15 3.25
CA LEU A 160 0.90 -4.73 2.03
C LEU A 160 -0.46 -4.11 1.73
N TRP A 161 -0.79 -3.92 0.46
CA TRP A 161 -2.15 -3.56 0.06
C TRP A 161 -2.71 -4.60 -0.89
N TYR A 162 -4.01 -4.87 -0.77
CA TYR A 162 -4.74 -5.61 -1.79
C TYR A 162 -5.87 -4.77 -2.37
N ALA A 163 -6.02 -4.85 -3.68
CA ALA A 163 -7.09 -4.19 -4.40
C ALA A 163 -8.41 -4.93 -4.18
N PHE A 164 -9.49 -4.20 -3.92
CA PHE A 164 -10.81 -4.82 -3.82
C PHE A 164 -11.32 -5.20 -5.21
N PRO A 165 -12.02 -6.35 -5.35
CA PRO A 165 -12.88 -6.62 -6.51
C PRO A 165 -13.90 -5.50 -6.68
N ASP A 166 -14.35 -5.26 -7.92
CA ASP A 166 -15.21 -4.12 -8.25
C ASP A 166 -16.45 -4.03 -7.35
N GLU A 167 -17.09 -5.18 -7.09
CA GLU A 167 -18.31 -5.29 -6.29
C GLU A 167 -18.13 -4.89 -4.81
N HIS A 168 -16.90 -4.83 -4.32
CA HIS A 168 -16.57 -4.53 -2.92
C HIS A 168 -15.83 -3.20 -2.74
N ARG A 169 -15.52 -2.44 -3.80
CA ARG A 169 -14.71 -1.20 -3.71
C ARG A 169 -15.28 -0.14 -2.77
N PHE A 170 -16.59 -0.11 -2.58
CA PHE A 170 -17.29 0.95 -1.85
C PHE A 170 -17.95 0.49 -0.55
N VAL A 171 -17.48 -0.62 0.03
CA VAL A 171 -17.87 -1.04 1.38
C VAL A 171 -17.54 0.03 2.43
N GLU A 172 -18.18 -0.08 3.59
CA GLU A 172 -17.84 0.75 4.76
C GLU A 172 -16.39 0.52 5.19
N PRO A 173 -15.66 1.58 5.56
CA PRO A 173 -14.33 1.42 6.12
C PRO A 173 -14.36 0.67 7.46
N SER A 174 -13.36 -0.17 7.71
CA SER A 174 -13.25 -0.92 8.97
C SER A 174 -11.80 -1.25 9.31
N LEU A 175 -11.54 -1.63 10.57
CA LEU A 175 -10.26 -2.14 11.02
C LEU A 175 -10.45 -3.50 11.69
N ASP A 176 -9.83 -4.53 11.13
CA ASP A 176 -9.76 -5.87 11.72
C ASP A 176 -8.35 -6.10 12.29
N THR A 177 -8.27 -6.62 13.52
CA THR A 177 -6.99 -7.03 14.13
C THR A 177 -7.06 -8.48 14.57
N HIS A 178 -5.97 -9.22 14.38
CA HIS A 178 -5.92 -10.62 14.77
C HIS A 178 -4.50 -11.09 15.09
N ARG A 179 -4.37 -11.89 16.16
CA ARG A 179 -3.15 -12.62 16.50
C ARG A 179 -3.37 -14.11 16.20
N PRO A 180 -2.81 -14.66 15.10
CA PRO A 180 -2.96 -16.07 14.81
C PRO A 180 -2.22 -16.94 15.82
N GLU A 181 -2.81 -18.10 16.14
CA GLU A 181 -2.13 -19.15 16.89
C GLU A 181 -1.08 -19.81 15.99
N PRO A 182 0.17 -20.02 16.46
CA PRO A 182 1.19 -20.62 15.62
C PRO A 182 0.92 -22.11 15.37
N VAL A 183 0.97 -22.50 14.10
CA VAL A 183 1.01 -23.90 13.66
C VAL A 183 2.46 -24.37 13.62
N ARG A 184 2.73 -25.60 14.04
CA ARG A 184 4.09 -26.14 14.12
C ARG A 184 4.18 -27.52 13.50
N GLY A 185 5.32 -27.79 12.87
CA GLY A 185 5.73 -29.13 12.46
C GLY A 185 7.18 -29.39 12.87
N GLN A 186 7.81 -30.37 12.21
CA GLN A 186 9.21 -30.70 12.51
C GLN A 186 10.13 -29.58 11.99
N GLY A 187 10.73 -28.82 12.91
CA GLY A 187 11.70 -27.77 12.60
C GLY A 187 11.11 -26.53 11.92
N TRP A 188 9.79 -26.34 11.92
CA TRP A 188 9.15 -25.16 11.36
C TRP A 188 7.94 -24.69 12.19
N GLU A 189 7.69 -23.39 12.12
CA GLU A 189 6.52 -22.71 12.70
C GLU A 189 5.93 -21.75 11.66
N ALA A 190 4.59 -21.67 11.60
CA ALA A 190 3.86 -20.75 10.74
C ALA A 190 2.79 -19.99 11.53
N LYS A 191 2.61 -18.71 11.22
CA LYS A 191 1.51 -17.88 11.71
C LYS A 191 0.68 -17.42 10.52
N VAL A 192 -0.45 -18.08 10.30
CA VAL A 192 -1.35 -17.82 9.16
C VAL A 192 -2.33 -16.70 9.55
N PHE A 193 -2.06 -15.49 9.08
CA PHE A 193 -2.83 -14.30 9.45
C PHE A 193 -3.96 -13.97 8.46
N LEU A 194 -3.91 -14.51 7.22
CA LEU A 194 -4.99 -14.43 6.24
C LEU A 194 -5.18 -15.77 5.53
N GLY A 195 -6.43 -16.10 5.21
CA GLY A 195 -6.79 -17.31 4.47
C GLY A 195 -6.70 -18.59 5.30
N GLU A 196 -6.49 -19.71 4.60
CA GLU A 196 -6.28 -21.02 5.21
C GLU A 196 -5.00 -21.65 4.66
N LEU A 197 -4.15 -22.14 5.57
CA LEU A 197 -2.90 -22.82 5.24
C LEU A 197 -2.52 -23.74 6.40
N LEU A 198 -1.87 -24.87 6.11
CA LEU A 198 -1.34 -25.79 7.13
C LEU A 198 -2.40 -26.22 8.19
N GLY A 199 -3.66 -26.33 7.77
CA GLY A 199 -4.78 -26.72 8.64
C GLY A 199 -5.29 -25.62 9.58
N TYR A 200 -4.79 -24.39 9.48
CA TYR A 200 -5.30 -23.24 10.22
C TYR A 200 -5.99 -22.24 9.29
N ARG A 201 -7.17 -21.79 9.68
CA ARG A 201 -7.95 -20.75 8.98
C ARG A 201 -8.01 -19.48 9.82
N SER A 202 -7.53 -18.37 9.26
CA SER A 202 -7.66 -17.05 9.87
C SER A 202 -9.13 -16.60 9.91
N PRO A 203 -9.60 -15.94 10.98
CA PRO A 203 -10.93 -15.36 11.06
C PRO A 203 -11.05 -14.00 10.36
N VAL A 204 -9.93 -13.40 9.95
CA VAL A 204 -9.91 -12.08 9.29
C VAL A 204 -10.59 -12.20 7.94
N LYS A 205 -11.58 -11.34 7.70
CA LYS A 205 -12.35 -11.33 6.47
C LYS A 205 -11.57 -10.63 5.36
N THR A 206 -11.67 -11.20 4.16
CA THR A 206 -11.17 -10.59 2.93
C THR A 206 -12.29 -10.61 1.88
N TYR A 207 -12.24 -9.67 0.95
CA TYR A 207 -13.23 -9.55 -0.13
C TYR A 207 -12.91 -10.39 -1.37
N ILE A 208 -11.79 -11.11 -1.34
CA ILE A 208 -11.35 -12.09 -2.32
C ILE A 208 -10.49 -13.14 -1.58
N PRO A 209 -10.41 -14.42 -2.01
CA PRO A 209 -9.52 -15.39 -1.39
C PRO A 209 -8.06 -14.94 -1.41
N LEU A 210 -7.48 -14.76 -0.21
CA LEU A 210 -6.09 -14.36 -0.01
C LEU A 210 -5.40 -15.28 0.99
N THR A 211 -4.08 -15.37 0.88
CA THR A 211 -3.20 -16.06 1.82
C THR A 211 -2.16 -15.09 2.35
N GLY A 212 -1.88 -15.16 3.65
CA GLY A 212 -0.81 -14.42 4.30
C GLY A 212 -0.29 -15.22 5.50
N ALA A 213 1.01 -15.53 5.51
CA ALA A 213 1.65 -16.27 6.60
C ALA A 213 3.10 -15.83 6.87
N GLU A 214 3.45 -15.65 8.14
CA GLU A 214 4.84 -15.63 8.58
C GLU A 214 5.33 -17.07 8.72
N LEU A 215 6.48 -17.38 8.13
CA LEU A 215 7.11 -18.69 8.16
C LEU A 215 8.47 -18.61 8.86
N ARG A 216 8.72 -19.54 9.77
CA ARG A 216 10.00 -19.72 10.46
C ARG A 216 10.48 -21.14 10.27
N LEU A 217 11.70 -21.31 9.77
CA LEU A 217 12.31 -22.63 9.57
C LEU A 217 13.66 -22.69 10.30
N GLU A 218 13.94 -23.82 10.94
CA GLU A 218 15.27 -24.16 11.44
C GLU A 218 16.25 -24.42 10.27
N PRO A 219 17.56 -24.32 10.49
CA PRO A 219 18.57 -24.62 9.46
C PRO A 219 18.37 -25.98 8.78
N GLY A 220 18.51 -25.99 7.45
CA GLY A 220 18.40 -27.18 6.61
C GLY A 220 17.00 -27.80 6.53
N GLN A 221 15.98 -27.18 7.12
CA GLN A 221 14.62 -27.68 7.05
C GLN A 221 13.98 -27.41 5.68
N VAL A 222 13.05 -28.29 5.33
CA VAL A 222 12.23 -28.19 4.15
C VAL A 222 10.78 -28.26 4.56
N LEU A 223 9.99 -27.29 4.13
CA LEU A 223 8.56 -27.22 4.33
C LEU A 223 7.86 -27.34 2.98
N GLU A 224 7.01 -28.36 2.85
CA GLU A 224 6.08 -28.50 1.72
C GLU A 224 4.70 -28.06 2.16
N ILE A 225 4.11 -27.12 1.42
CA ILE A 225 2.82 -26.51 1.75
C ILE A 225 1.85 -26.76 0.60
N ASP A 226 0.73 -27.42 0.89
CA ASP A 226 -0.39 -27.51 -0.04
C ASP A 226 -1.04 -26.14 -0.21
N VAL A 227 -1.23 -25.72 -1.47
CA VAL A 227 -1.78 -24.41 -1.83
C VAL A 227 -2.86 -24.53 -2.92
N PRO A 228 -3.80 -23.57 -2.99
CA PRO A 228 -4.76 -23.51 -4.10
C PRO A 228 -4.03 -23.33 -5.43
N ALA A 229 -4.38 -24.18 -6.41
CA ALA A 229 -3.72 -24.20 -7.72
C ALA A 229 -4.15 -23.06 -8.64
N ASP A 230 -5.28 -22.44 -8.36
CA ASP A 230 -5.81 -21.26 -9.03
C ASP A 230 -5.25 -19.95 -8.45
N HIS A 231 -4.50 -20.01 -7.34
CA HIS A 231 -3.86 -18.85 -6.75
C HIS A 231 -2.47 -18.58 -7.33
N GLU A 232 -2.09 -17.32 -7.33
CA GLU A 232 -0.69 -16.91 -7.37
C GLU A 232 -0.10 -16.91 -5.96
N HIS A 233 1.19 -17.18 -5.86
CA HIS A 233 1.90 -17.23 -4.59
C HIS A 233 3.20 -16.44 -4.67
N ALA A 234 3.57 -15.78 -3.58
CA ALA A 234 4.86 -15.13 -3.49
C ALA A 234 5.49 -15.23 -2.11
N LEU A 235 6.80 -15.46 -2.07
CA LEU A 235 7.61 -15.57 -0.86
C LEU A 235 8.60 -14.40 -0.81
N LEU A 236 8.48 -13.58 0.23
CA LEU A 236 9.45 -12.54 0.54
C LEU A 236 10.50 -13.10 1.50
N ARG A 237 11.78 -12.97 1.13
CA ARG A 237 12.90 -13.28 2.03
C ARG A 237 13.05 -12.16 3.06
N ILE A 238 12.98 -12.50 4.35
CA ILE A 238 13.14 -11.54 5.47
C ILE A 238 14.52 -11.71 6.14
N THR A 239 14.81 -12.90 6.68
CA THR A 239 16.13 -13.25 7.21
C THR A 239 16.50 -14.70 6.87
N GLY A 240 17.81 -14.98 6.81
CA GLY A 240 18.30 -16.30 6.42
C GLY A 240 18.20 -16.56 4.92
N ASP A 241 18.95 -17.54 4.43
CA ASP A 241 18.86 -17.98 3.04
C ASP A 241 17.67 -18.91 2.87
N VAL A 242 16.79 -18.58 1.93
CA VAL A 242 15.56 -19.33 1.67
C VAL A 242 15.41 -19.63 0.18
N GLY A 243 14.97 -20.85 -0.12
CA GLY A 243 14.62 -21.29 -1.46
C GLY A 243 13.10 -21.49 -1.60
N LEU A 244 12.58 -21.21 -2.80
CA LEU A 244 11.21 -21.51 -3.21
C LEU A 244 11.25 -22.33 -4.49
N ASN A 245 10.67 -23.53 -4.47
CA ASN A 245 10.61 -24.45 -5.63
C ASN A 245 11.97 -24.65 -6.32
N GLY A 246 13.04 -24.79 -5.53
CA GLY A 246 14.41 -24.96 -6.04
C GLY A 246 15.13 -23.67 -6.47
N CYS A 247 14.48 -22.50 -6.35
CA CYS A 247 15.09 -21.19 -6.59
C CYS A 247 15.49 -20.51 -5.27
N TRP A 248 16.77 -20.23 -5.07
CA TRP A 248 17.25 -19.45 -3.92
C TRP A 248 16.98 -17.96 -4.11
N LEU A 249 16.44 -17.31 -3.07
CA LEU A 249 16.06 -15.90 -3.11
C LEU A 249 17.24 -15.02 -2.69
N PRO A 250 17.64 -14.02 -3.50
CA PRO A 250 18.52 -12.96 -3.04
C PRO A 250 17.85 -12.14 -1.93
N GLN A 251 18.65 -11.37 -1.18
CA GLN A 251 18.17 -10.62 -0.02
C GLN A 251 17.03 -9.68 -0.42
N ASP A 252 15.99 -9.61 0.40
CA ASP A 252 14.84 -8.70 0.27
C ASP A 252 14.01 -8.88 -1.02
N HIS A 253 14.29 -9.92 -1.82
CA HIS A 253 13.54 -10.22 -3.04
C HIS A 253 12.21 -10.90 -2.74
N LEU A 254 11.25 -10.68 -3.64
CA LEU A 254 9.99 -11.40 -3.68
C LEU A 254 10.04 -12.44 -4.80
N ALA A 255 9.96 -13.73 -4.47
CA ALA A 255 9.83 -14.81 -5.44
C ALA A 255 8.36 -15.11 -5.70
N VAL A 256 7.94 -15.13 -6.95
CA VAL A 256 6.56 -15.31 -7.38
C VAL A 256 6.40 -16.62 -8.17
N VAL A 257 5.30 -17.31 -7.90
CA VAL A 257 4.86 -18.53 -8.59
C VAL A 257 3.47 -18.27 -9.17
N ASP A 258 3.37 -18.38 -10.49
CA ASP A 258 2.12 -18.27 -11.23
C ASP A 258 1.13 -19.38 -10.87
N PRO A 259 -0.16 -19.27 -11.26
CA PRO A 259 -1.14 -20.31 -11.00
C PRO A 259 -0.74 -21.64 -11.63
N GLY A 260 -1.11 -22.74 -10.96
CA GLY A 260 -0.90 -24.12 -11.38
C GLY A 260 -0.16 -24.97 -10.34
N ALA A 261 0.61 -24.34 -9.44
CA ALA A 261 1.27 -25.04 -8.34
C ALA A 261 0.25 -25.53 -7.31
N ARG A 262 0.29 -26.82 -6.96
CA ARG A 262 -0.52 -27.41 -5.87
C ARG A 262 0.24 -27.50 -4.54
N THR A 263 1.55 -27.45 -4.63
CA THR A 263 2.46 -27.54 -3.49
C THR A 263 3.58 -26.54 -3.71
N LEU A 264 3.91 -25.77 -2.67
CA LEU A 264 5.11 -24.96 -2.62
C LEU A 264 6.15 -25.67 -1.76
N ARG A 265 7.39 -25.74 -2.24
CA ARG A 265 8.53 -26.27 -1.51
C ARG A 265 9.40 -25.11 -1.05
N ILE A 266 9.51 -24.93 0.26
CA ILE A 266 10.29 -23.86 0.90
C ILE A 266 11.46 -24.50 1.65
N GLU A 267 12.67 -24.04 1.36
CA GLU A 267 13.91 -24.67 1.83
C GLU A 267 14.76 -23.66 2.59
N ALA A 268 15.17 -23.99 3.81
CA ALA A 268 16.11 -23.18 4.59
C ALA A 268 17.55 -23.57 4.28
N GLY A 269 18.43 -22.57 4.19
CA GLY A 269 19.88 -22.76 4.13
C GLY A 269 20.48 -23.13 5.49
N ASP A 270 21.73 -22.73 5.71
CA ASP A 270 22.49 -23.08 6.91
C ASP A 270 22.13 -22.25 8.17
N GLU A 271 21.32 -21.21 8.00
CA GLU A 271 20.87 -20.30 9.07
C GLU A 271 19.34 -20.36 9.24
N PRO A 272 18.80 -20.02 10.43
CA PRO A 272 17.35 -19.94 10.63
C PRO A 272 16.70 -18.92 9.67
N VAL A 273 15.57 -19.31 9.10
CA VAL A 273 14.83 -18.49 8.13
C VAL A 273 13.64 -17.83 8.79
N LEU A 274 13.42 -16.56 8.44
CA LEU A 274 12.15 -15.86 8.55
C LEU A 274 11.74 -15.47 7.13
N ALA A 275 10.51 -15.80 6.75
CA ALA A 275 9.95 -15.44 5.44
C ALA A 275 8.48 -15.04 5.57
N LEU A 276 8.00 -14.26 4.61
CA LEU A 276 6.59 -13.89 4.50
C LEU A 276 6.02 -14.50 3.22
N LEU A 277 5.06 -15.41 3.35
CA LEU A 277 4.31 -15.98 2.24
C LEU A 277 3.01 -15.19 2.07
N ILE A 278 2.79 -14.71 0.85
CA ILE A 278 1.51 -14.17 0.41
C ILE A 278 0.99 -14.95 -0.78
N GLY A 279 -0.31 -14.89 -1.02
CA GLY A 279 -0.91 -15.44 -2.22
C GLY A 279 -2.37 -15.03 -2.32
N GLY A 280 -3.03 -15.48 -3.38
CA GLY A 280 -4.44 -15.19 -3.56
C GLY A 280 -4.93 -15.51 -4.96
N GLU A 281 -6.25 -15.53 -5.08
CA GLU A 281 -6.93 -15.60 -6.36
C GLU A 281 -6.54 -14.37 -7.21
N PRO A 282 -6.17 -14.56 -8.50
CA PRO A 282 -5.99 -13.45 -9.43
C PRO A 282 -7.22 -12.54 -9.44
N LEU A 283 -7.01 -11.23 -9.30
CA LEU A 283 -8.12 -10.27 -9.25
C LEU A 283 -9.05 -10.34 -10.48
N GLY A 284 -8.49 -10.69 -11.66
CA GLY A 284 -9.26 -10.81 -12.90
C GLY A 284 -9.76 -9.47 -13.48
N GLU A 285 -9.37 -8.35 -12.87
CA GLU A 285 -9.80 -7.01 -13.25
C GLU A 285 -8.60 -6.09 -13.48
N GLN A 286 -8.78 -5.07 -14.32
CA GLN A 286 -7.79 -4.02 -14.49
C GLN A 286 -7.99 -2.92 -13.46
N ILE A 287 -6.92 -2.49 -12.81
CA ILE A 287 -6.92 -1.42 -11.82
C ILE A 287 -6.11 -0.22 -12.30
N VAL A 288 -6.52 0.98 -11.91
CA VAL A 288 -5.67 2.17 -11.95
C VAL A 288 -5.21 2.44 -10.52
N MET A 289 -3.91 2.35 -10.28
CA MET A 289 -3.31 2.66 -8.98
C MET A 289 -2.47 3.92 -9.11
N TRP A 290 -2.76 4.91 -8.27
CA TRP A 290 -1.98 6.14 -8.20
C TRP A 290 -1.98 6.70 -6.78
N TRP A 291 -0.78 7.01 -6.29
CA TRP A 291 -0.55 7.37 -4.89
C TRP A 291 -1.20 6.33 -3.96
N ASN A 292 -2.27 6.69 -3.25
CA ASN A 292 -2.98 5.83 -2.30
C ASN A 292 -4.39 5.45 -2.77
N PHE A 293 -4.70 5.64 -4.05
CA PHE A 293 -6.01 5.35 -4.62
C PHE A 293 -5.93 4.17 -5.59
N VAL A 294 -6.88 3.25 -5.45
CA VAL A 294 -7.09 2.13 -6.39
C VAL A 294 -8.50 2.26 -6.98
N GLY A 295 -8.54 2.60 -8.27
CA GLY A 295 -9.76 2.73 -9.06
C GLY A 295 -9.74 1.84 -10.30
N ARG A 296 -10.58 2.15 -11.27
CA ARG A 296 -10.69 1.49 -12.58
C ARG A 296 -10.42 2.44 -13.75
N SER A 297 -10.43 3.74 -13.51
CA SER A 297 -10.19 4.76 -14.54
C SER A 297 -9.39 5.94 -14.00
N HIS A 298 -8.85 6.75 -14.91
CA HIS A 298 -8.22 8.02 -14.55
C HIS A 298 -9.22 8.96 -13.88
N GLU A 299 -10.46 8.98 -14.38
CA GLU A 299 -11.53 9.86 -13.92
C GLU A 299 -11.92 9.55 -12.46
N GLU A 300 -11.99 8.27 -12.09
CA GLU A 300 -12.22 7.87 -10.69
C GLU A 300 -11.09 8.38 -9.78
N ILE A 301 -9.83 8.16 -10.16
CA ILE A 301 -8.69 8.62 -9.36
C ILE A 301 -8.68 10.14 -9.21
N ALA A 302 -8.99 10.87 -10.29
CA ALA A 302 -9.09 12.31 -10.26
C ALA A 302 -10.20 12.78 -9.32
N GLY A 303 -11.35 12.09 -9.31
CA GLY A 303 -12.45 12.33 -8.37
C GLY A 303 -12.03 12.10 -6.92
N TYR A 304 -11.43 10.95 -6.58
CA TYR A 304 -10.97 10.66 -5.22
C TYR A 304 -9.95 11.68 -4.71
N ARG A 305 -9.00 12.08 -5.57
CA ARG A 305 -8.04 13.13 -5.25
C ARG A 305 -8.73 14.47 -4.99
N ALA A 306 -9.63 14.89 -5.86
CA ALA A 306 -10.33 16.17 -5.72
C ALA A 306 -11.16 16.22 -4.44
N ASN A 307 -11.87 15.13 -4.13
CA ASN A 307 -12.64 15.01 -2.90
C ASN A 307 -11.74 15.11 -1.66
N TYR A 308 -10.60 14.41 -1.65
CA TYR A 308 -9.63 14.49 -0.56
C TYR A 308 -9.05 15.90 -0.40
N GLN A 309 -8.58 16.52 -1.49
CA GLN A 309 -7.99 17.86 -1.44
C GLN A 309 -9.00 18.90 -0.92
N ALA A 310 -10.27 18.77 -1.30
CA ALA A 310 -11.34 19.65 -0.82
C ALA A 310 -11.71 19.38 0.65
N GLU A 311 -11.85 18.11 1.05
CA GLU A 311 -12.13 17.75 2.44
C GLU A 311 -11.01 18.14 3.40
N MET A 312 -9.75 18.09 2.96
CA MET A 312 -8.60 18.51 3.77
C MET A 312 -8.31 20.02 3.70
N GLY A 313 -9.07 20.76 2.89
CA GLY A 313 -8.93 22.21 2.75
C GLY A 313 -7.80 22.69 1.84
N PHE A 314 -7.07 21.79 1.18
CA PHE A 314 -5.94 22.11 0.29
C PHE A 314 -6.38 22.81 -1.01
N GLU A 315 -7.48 22.38 -1.61
CA GLU A 315 -8.00 22.92 -2.88
C GLU A 315 -9.47 23.31 -2.73
N ALA A 316 -9.91 24.26 -3.56
CA ALA A 316 -11.32 24.63 -3.60
C ALA A 316 -12.14 23.43 -4.13
N PRO A 317 -13.35 23.18 -3.59
CA PRO A 317 -14.18 22.10 -4.09
C PRO A 317 -14.63 22.36 -5.53
N ALA A 318 -14.84 21.28 -6.29
CA ALA A 318 -15.43 21.35 -7.61
C ALA A 318 -16.84 21.97 -7.58
N GLU A 319 -17.28 22.58 -8.69
CA GLU A 319 -18.57 23.29 -8.76
C GLU A 319 -19.78 22.43 -8.35
N ASP A 320 -19.72 21.14 -8.65
CA ASP A 320 -20.75 20.14 -8.39
C ASP A 320 -20.57 19.41 -7.04
N SER A 321 -19.52 19.73 -6.28
CA SER A 321 -19.26 19.16 -4.96
C SER A 321 -20.30 19.62 -3.93
N PRO A 322 -20.71 18.75 -2.98
CA PRO A 322 -21.55 19.15 -1.86
C PRO A 322 -20.93 20.28 -1.01
N LEU A 323 -19.59 20.38 -0.98
CA LEU A 323 -18.86 21.41 -0.25
C LEU A 323 -19.05 22.82 -0.86
N GLN A 324 -19.10 22.93 -2.20
CA GLN A 324 -19.18 24.22 -2.90
C GLN A 324 -20.45 25.02 -2.53
N LYS A 325 -21.57 24.32 -2.28
CA LYS A 325 -22.87 24.94 -1.97
C LYS A 325 -22.90 25.71 -0.65
N LYS A 326 -21.94 25.48 0.27
CA LYS A 326 -21.84 26.18 1.57
C LYS A 326 -20.64 27.11 1.71
N ILE A 327 -19.56 26.89 0.97
CA ILE A 327 -18.35 27.74 1.01
C ILE A 327 -18.58 29.11 0.38
N ALA A 328 -19.61 29.28 -0.47
CA ALA A 328 -20.02 30.57 -1.04
C ALA A 328 -20.41 31.67 -0.03
N GLY A 329 -20.26 31.43 1.29
CA GLY A 329 -20.46 32.40 2.37
C GLY A 329 -19.28 32.60 3.34
N ALA A 330 -18.10 31.99 3.12
CA ALA A 330 -16.94 32.12 4.01
C ALA A 330 -15.91 33.17 3.49
N PRO A 331 -15.28 33.99 4.36
CA PRO A 331 -14.25 34.94 3.96
C PRO A 331 -12.94 34.23 3.54
N ALA A 332 -12.17 34.89 2.67
CA ALA A 332 -10.93 34.38 2.09
C ALA A 332 -9.80 34.19 3.12
N THR A 333 -8.90 33.26 2.78
CA THR A 333 -7.73 32.74 3.51
C THR A 333 -6.70 33.80 3.93
N GLN A 334 -5.99 33.52 5.03
CA GLN A 334 -4.79 34.25 5.45
C GLN A 334 -3.54 33.45 5.04
N ILE A 335 -2.37 34.09 5.01
CA ILE A 335 -1.10 33.38 4.83
C ILE A 335 -0.55 33.12 6.22
N THR A 336 -0.24 31.87 6.55
CA THR A 336 0.40 31.51 7.81
C THR A 336 1.86 31.17 7.57
N THR A 337 2.75 31.88 8.29
CA THR A 337 4.19 31.66 8.21
C THR A 337 4.59 30.70 9.33
N GLU A 338 5.02 29.49 8.98
CA GLU A 338 5.49 28.49 9.95
C GLU A 338 7.01 28.48 10.05
N THR A 339 7.55 28.25 11.24
CA THR A 339 8.99 28.19 11.46
C THR A 339 9.50 26.75 11.34
N ALA A 340 10.12 26.42 10.21
CA ALA A 340 10.82 25.16 10.01
C ALA A 340 12.23 25.23 10.59
N SER A 341 12.62 24.27 11.42
CA SER A 341 14.01 24.16 11.89
C SER A 341 14.84 23.31 10.94
N GLN A 342 15.98 23.84 10.52
CA GLN A 342 16.97 23.17 9.67
C GLN A 342 18.01 22.42 10.52
N PRO A 343 18.73 21.44 9.94
CA PRO A 343 19.67 20.57 10.67
C PRO A 343 20.88 21.29 11.27
N ASP A 344 21.20 22.50 10.82
CA ASP A 344 22.27 23.34 11.36
C ASP A 344 21.80 24.24 12.52
N GLY A 345 20.55 24.08 12.96
CA GLY A 345 19.93 24.87 14.01
C GLY A 345 19.37 26.22 13.53
N THR A 346 19.44 26.51 12.23
CA THR A 346 18.78 27.69 11.66
C THR A 346 17.28 27.47 11.55
N GLN A 347 16.53 28.54 11.75
CA GLN A 347 15.09 28.57 11.60
C GLN A 347 14.77 29.26 10.28
N GLU A 348 14.04 28.58 9.41
CA GLU A 348 13.55 29.10 8.15
C GLU A 348 12.03 29.24 8.25
N GLU A 349 11.55 30.46 8.02
CA GLU A 349 10.14 30.74 7.88
C GLU A 349 9.67 30.25 6.51
N VAL A 350 8.79 29.24 6.52
CA VAL A 350 8.15 28.70 5.33
C VAL A 350 6.73 29.25 5.32
N ASP A 351 6.41 30.02 4.29
CA ASP A 351 5.04 30.43 4.04
C ASP A 351 4.25 29.18 3.61
N VAL A 352 3.32 28.77 4.46
CA VAL A 352 2.33 27.75 4.13
C VAL A 352 1.13 28.54 3.62
N ASP A 353 0.84 28.42 2.32
CA ASP A 353 -0.44 28.89 1.81
C ASP A 353 -1.52 28.07 2.54
N ASP A 354 -2.38 28.76 3.32
CA ASP A 354 -3.65 28.19 3.73
C ASP A 354 -4.31 27.70 2.44
N GLY A 355 -4.61 26.40 2.35
CA GLY A 355 -5.32 25.87 1.18
C GLY A 355 -6.62 26.64 0.97
N ALA A 356 -7.31 26.48 -0.17
CA ALA A 356 -8.46 27.36 -0.50
C ALA A 356 -9.56 27.47 0.58
N LEU A 357 -9.59 26.55 1.57
CA LEU A 357 -10.45 26.59 2.76
C LEU A 357 -9.71 26.75 4.11
N GLY A 358 -8.37 26.73 4.11
CA GLY A 358 -7.51 26.75 5.29
C GLY A 358 -7.43 25.37 5.96
N ASP A 359 -8.44 25.05 6.76
CA ASP A 359 -8.49 23.85 7.59
C ASP A 359 -9.29 22.71 6.95
N PRO A 360 -9.04 21.43 7.34
CA PRO A 360 -9.91 20.32 7.00
C PRO A 360 -11.37 20.60 7.37
N VAL A 361 -12.32 20.10 6.57
CA VAL A 361 -13.75 20.25 6.83
C VAL A 361 -14.13 19.44 8.06
N HIS A 362 -14.58 20.11 9.12
CA HIS A 362 -14.95 19.49 10.41
C HIS A 362 -16.15 20.21 11.06
N GLY A 363 -16.66 19.64 12.16
CA GLY A 363 -17.68 20.27 13.01
C GLY A 363 -19.00 20.60 12.29
N ASP A 364 -19.56 21.78 12.58
CA ASP A 364 -20.89 22.21 12.09
C ASP A 364 -21.01 22.17 10.55
N LEU A 365 -19.96 22.53 9.82
CA LEU A 365 -19.97 22.51 8.35
C LEU A 365 -20.11 21.07 7.84
N ARG A 366 -19.33 20.15 8.42
CA ARG A 366 -19.37 18.72 8.10
C ARG A 366 -20.74 18.13 8.45
N ASP A 367 -21.22 18.38 9.66
CA ASP A 367 -22.49 17.82 10.14
C ASP A 367 -23.66 18.26 9.29
N ALA A 368 -23.63 19.50 8.82
CA ALA A 368 -24.69 20.04 8.00
C ALA A 368 -24.59 19.60 6.51
N LEU A 369 -23.55 18.85 6.13
CA LEU A 369 -23.38 18.19 4.84
C LEU A 369 -23.47 16.65 4.96
N ALA A 370 -23.53 16.11 6.17
CA ALA A 370 -23.66 14.68 6.40
C ALA A 370 -24.89 14.11 5.69
N GLY A 371 -24.71 13.00 4.97
CA GLY A 371 -25.77 12.35 4.19
C GLY A 371 -26.00 12.98 2.81
N THR A 372 -25.27 14.01 2.43
CA THR A 372 -25.15 14.41 1.01
C THR A 372 -24.24 13.44 0.26
N GLN A 373 -24.19 13.57 -1.07
CA GLN A 373 -23.40 12.72 -1.95
C GLN A 373 -22.60 13.55 -2.95
N TYR A 374 -21.44 13.03 -3.32
CA TYR A 374 -20.65 13.46 -4.47
C TYR A 374 -21.35 13.06 -5.78
N PRO A 375 -20.96 13.65 -6.93
CA PRO A 375 -21.58 13.36 -8.23
C PRO A 375 -21.57 11.87 -8.64
N ASP A 376 -20.58 11.12 -8.17
CA ASP A 376 -20.44 9.68 -8.38
C ASP A 376 -21.32 8.83 -7.45
N GLY A 377 -22.10 9.46 -6.57
CA GLY A 377 -22.96 8.81 -5.57
C GLY A 377 -22.26 8.50 -4.25
N THR A 378 -20.96 8.77 -4.12
CA THR A 378 -20.21 8.54 -2.89
C THR A 378 -20.76 9.41 -1.75
N PRO A 379 -21.08 8.85 -0.57
CA PRO A 379 -21.54 9.64 0.57
C PRO A 379 -20.48 10.63 1.08
N PHE A 380 -20.93 11.82 1.50
CA PHE A 380 -20.10 12.78 2.22
C PHE A 380 -20.19 12.57 3.75
N PRO A 381 -19.07 12.68 4.50
CA PRO A 381 -17.69 12.82 4.00
C PRO A 381 -17.12 11.49 3.49
N GLN A 382 -16.23 11.55 2.51
CA GLN A 382 -15.52 10.38 1.98
C GLN A 382 -14.29 10.05 2.85
N PHE A 383 -13.54 11.03 3.35
CA PHE A 383 -12.30 10.80 4.11
C PHE A 383 -12.41 11.14 5.60
N GLY A 384 -13.56 11.67 6.03
CA GLY A 384 -14.01 11.72 7.42
C GLY A 384 -13.29 12.74 8.31
N ASP A 385 -13.63 12.76 9.59
CA ASP A 385 -12.95 13.59 10.60
C ASP A 385 -11.73 12.84 11.16
N PHE A 386 -10.80 13.58 11.77
CA PHE A 386 -9.65 12.98 12.45
C PHE A 386 -9.57 13.50 13.87
N PRO A 387 -9.05 12.72 14.84
CA PRO A 387 -8.93 13.20 16.21
C PRO A 387 -8.14 14.51 16.30
N PRO A 388 -8.54 15.45 17.17
CA PRO A 388 -7.84 16.73 17.32
C PRO A 388 -6.42 16.53 17.88
N GLY A 389 -5.52 17.46 17.56
CA GLY A 389 -4.13 17.45 18.05
C GLY A 389 -3.20 16.46 17.34
N GLN A 390 -3.69 15.82 16.27
CA GLN A 390 -2.88 14.99 15.38
C GLN A 390 -2.11 15.84 14.37
N SER A 391 -1.06 15.28 13.78
CA SER A 391 -0.30 15.95 12.71
C SER A 391 -1.20 16.30 11.52
N ALA A 392 -0.89 17.42 10.86
CA ALA A 392 -1.60 17.88 9.67
C ALA A 392 -1.64 16.80 8.56
N PRO A 393 -2.71 16.77 7.75
CA PRO A 393 -2.80 15.86 6.61
C PRO A 393 -1.70 16.12 5.57
N LEU A 394 -1.35 15.07 4.81
CA LEU A 394 -0.47 15.19 3.66
C LEU A 394 -1.29 15.61 2.42
N PRO A 395 -0.86 16.63 1.66
CA PRO A 395 -1.52 16.95 0.40
C PRO A 395 -1.30 15.83 -0.62
N ALA A 396 -2.33 15.53 -1.40
CA ALA A 396 -2.20 14.61 -2.52
C ALA A 396 -1.27 15.21 -3.58
N PRO A 397 -0.34 14.42 -4.16
CA PRO A 397 0.51 14.89 -5.25
C PRO A 397 -0.33 15.43 -6.43
N PRO A 398 0.21 16.31 -7.28
CA PRO A 398 -0.47 16.69 -8.51
C PRO A 398 -0.65 15.46 -9.40
N LEU A 399 -1.80 15.38 -10.09
CA LEU A 399 -2.02 14.33 -11.09
C LEU A 399 -0.98 14.47 -12.23
N PRO A 400 -0.58 13.35 -12.85
CA PRO A 400 0.24 13.42 -14.05
C PRO A 400 -0.51 14.16 -15.16
N ASN A 401 0.24 14.87 -16.01
CA ASN A 401 -0.30 15.53 -17.21
C ASN A 401 -0.78 14.53 -18.29
N THR A 402 -0.61 13.22 -18.05
CA THR A 402 -1.02 12.14 -18.94
C THR A 402 -2.10 11.29 -18.27
N ARG A 403 -3.04 10.78 -19.07
CA ARG A 403 -4.09 9.89 -18.58
C ARG A 403 -3.47 8.61 -18.02
N MET A 404 -3.86 8.26 -16.80
CA MET A 404 -3.41 7.04 -16.15
C MET A 404 -4.07 5.84 -16.82
N LYS A 405 -3.31 4.76 -16.98
CA LYS A 405 -3.74 3.56 -17.70
C LYS A 405 -4.04 2.44 -16.71
N PRO A 406 -5.15 1.70 -16.92
CA PRO A 406 -5.40 0.47 -16.19
C PRO A 406 -4.27 -0.54 -16.39
N ARG A 407 -3.99 -1.32 -15.35
CA ARG A 407 -3.03 -2.42 -15.32
C ARG A 407 -3.74 -3.63 -14.72
N GLY A 408 -3.50 -4.80 -15.27
CA GLY A 408 -4.04 -6.07 -14.78
C GLY A 408 -3.07 -7.16 -15.18
#